data_AF-A0A2S7NXS8-F1
#
_entry.id   AF-A0A2S7NXS8-F1
#
_cell.length_a   1.000
_cell.length_b   1.000
_cell.length_c   1.000
_cell.angle_alpha   90.00
_cell.angle_beta   90.00
_cell.angle_gamma   90.00
#
_symmetry.space_group_name_H-M   'P 1'
#
loop_
_entity.id
_entity.type
_entity.pdbx_description
1 polymer ?
#
loop_
_entity_poly.entity_id
_entity_poly.type
_entity_poly.pdbx_seq_one_letter_code
_entity_poly.pdbx_strand_id
1 'polypeptide(L)'
;MKNGPTPSRLWEVLREDKVTEMSVSPTLLRQLMEYYNENIGDLPTEERERYINGAKTLQRVYTSGSMLNPSTRQFFANLTNMPITNAYGITEMGGGITATPAGSIFEEGYIGTPLPGITIKLSDGDHGEVLVKSPNMFIRYVNDEAATRTAFDDEGFYKTGDRAHRVGDDYYFDGRVSYIWIRFHEYTTPIVELELRLMDLPYLSEAHVLPVLDHETGGLVAALVRLQKQTVNPIFGDI
;
A
#
# COMPACT_ATOMS: atom_id res chain seq x y z
N MET A 1 9.16 4.29 -21.64
CA MET A 1 9.72 3.06 -21.03
C MET A 1 10.20 3.40 -19.64
N LYS A 2 9.59 2.85 -18.57
CA LYS A 2 10.08 3.04 -17.20
C LYS A 2 11.22 2.04 -16.99
N ASN A 3 12.46 2.52 -16.94
CA ASN A 3 13.65 1.76 -16.56
C ASN A 3 13.67 1.52 -15.03
N GLY A 4 12.60 0.90 -14.50
CA GLY A 4 12.57 0.47 -13.11
C GLY A 4 13.40 -0.80 -12.91
N PRO A 5 13.94 -1.03 -11.70
CA PRO A 5 14.62 -2.28 -11.40
C PRO A 5 13.65 -3.46 -11.59
N THR A 6 14.07 -4.47 -12.34
CA THR A 6 13.26 -5.68 -12.54
C THR A 6 13.30 -6.57 -11.28
N PRO A 7 12.24 -7.36 -11.00
CA PRO A 7 12.22 -8.29 -9.87
C PRO A 7 13.44 -9.23 -9.84
N SER A 8 13.85 -9.75 -11.01
CA SER A 8 15.05 -10.57 -11.17
C SER A 8 16.31 -9.88 -10.66
N ARG A 9 16.55 -8.62 -11.05
CA ARG A 9 17.74 -7.88 -10.63
C ARG A 9 17.74 -7.61 -9.13
N LEU A 10 16.58 -7.35 -8.53
CA LEU A 10 16.46 -7.11 -7.10
C LEU A 10 16.75 -8.39 -6.29
N TRP A 11 16.24 -9.54 -6.72
CA TRP A 11 16.58 -10.82 -6.10
C TRP A 11 18.07 -11.15 -6.17
N GLU A 12 18.72 -10.83 -7.28
CA GLU A 12 20.19 -10.95 -7.40
C GLU A 12 20.93 -10.03 -6.42
N VAL A 13 20.46 -8.80 -6.23
CA VAL A 13 21.05 -7.87 -5.26
C VAL A 13 20.85 -8.35 -3.82
N LEU A 14 19.67 -8.87 -3.48
CA LEU A 14 19.42 -9.48 -2.17
C LEU A 14 20.32 -10.70 -1.95
N ARG A 15 20.50 -11.54 -2.98
CA ARG A 15 21.39 -12.71 -2.93
C ARG A 15 22.85 -12.37 -2.62
N GLU A 16 23.32 -11.17 -2.96
CA GLU A 16 24.69 -10.73 -2.66
C GLU A 16 24.93 -10.43 -1.16
N ASP A 17 23.90 -10.47 -0.31
CA ASP A 17 23.98 -10.28 1.15
C ASP A 17 24.60 -8.93 1.57
N LYS A 18 24.22 -7.86 0.88
CA LYS A 18 24.72 -6.48 1.13
C LYS A 18 23.63 -5.50 1.53
N VAL A 19 22.37 -5.92 1.53
CA VAL A 19 21.22 -5.03 1.76
C VAL A 19 20.63 -5.32 3.12
N THR A 20 20.70 -4.34 4.02
CA THR A 20 20.12 -4.42 5.36
C THR A 20 18.79 -3.67 5.47
N GLU A 21 18.47 -2.81 4.49
CA GLU A 21 17.25 -2.02 4.49
C GLU A 21 16.70 -1.88 3.07
N MET A 22 15.38 -1.98 2.95
CA MET A 22 14.67 -1.85 1.68
C MET A 22 13.43 -0.97 1.85
N SER A 23 13.24 -0.04 0.92
CA SER A 23 12.00 0.74 0.79
C SER A 23 11.43 0.55 -0.61
N VAL A 24 10.24 -0.02 -0.70
CA VAL A 24 9.63 -0.47 -1.95
C VAL A 24 8.12 -0.28 -1.92
N SER A 25 7.48 -0.14 -3.08
CA SER A 25 6.02 -0.06 -3.14
C SER A 25 5.37 -1.44 -2.93
N PRO A 26 4.10 -1.51 -2.48
CA PRO A 26 3.35 -2.76 -2.40
C PRO A 26 3.32 -3.54 -3.71
N THR A 27 3.20 -2.84 -4.85
CA THR A 27 3.22 -3.46 -6.18
C THR A 27 4.55 -4.17 -6.45
N LEU A 28 5.68 -3.54 -6.11
CA LEU A 28 6.98 -4.15 -6.32
C LEU A 28 7.21 -5.34 -5.39
N LEU A 29 6.77 -5.26 -4.12
CA LEU A 29 6.77 -6.42 -3.23
C LEU A 29 5.96 -7.58 -3.81
N ARG A 30 4.75 -7.33 -4.32
CA ARG A 30 3.94 -8.37 -4.97
C ARG A 30 4.67 -8.99 -6.16
N GLN A 31 5.28 -8.16 -7.01
CA GLN A 31 6.07 -8.63 -8.16
C GLN A 31 7.29 -9.46 -7.74
N LEU A 32 7.95 -9.13 -6.63
CA LEU A 32 9.06 -9.91 -6.09
C LEU A 32 8.59 -11.27 -5.56
N MET A 33 7.44 -11.33 -4.88
CA MET A 33 6.80 -12.57 -4.45
C MET A 33 6.42 -13.45 -5.65
N GLU A 34 5.77 -12.87 -6.65
CA GLU A 34 5.41 -13.59 -7.89
C GLU A 34 6.64 -14.15 -8.59
N TYR A 35 7.69 -13.32 -8.73
CA TYR A 35 8.95 -13.77 -9.34
C TYR A 35 9.60 -14.91 -8.55
N TYR A 36 9.59 -14.83 -7.21
CA TYR A 36 10.10 -15.91 -6.38
C TYR A 36 9.33 -17.21 -6.63
N ASN A 37 8.00 -17.16 -6.60
CA ASN A 37 7.16 -18.35 -6.82
C ASN A 37 7.37 -18.95 -8.22
N GLU A 38 7.52 -18.11 -9.25
CA GLU A 38 7.66 -18.56 -10.64
C GLU A 38 9.09 -19.04 -10.98
N ASN A 39 10.14 -18.53 -10.33
CA ASN A 39 11.53 -18.72 -10.80
C ASN A 39 12.52 -19.21 -9.73
N ILE A 40 12.23 -19.03 -8.44
CA ILE A 40 13.18 -19.32 -7.34
C ILE A 40 12.67 -20.47 -6.47
N GLY A 41 11.35 -20.57 -6.25
CA GLY A 41 10.73 -21.55 -5.35
C GLY A 41 11.07 -23.00 -5.69
N ASP A 42 11.17 -23.32 -6.99
CA ASP A 42 11.42 -24.66 -7.53
C ASP A 42 12.91 -24.94 -7.83
N LEU A 43 13.81 -24.00 -7.54
CA LEU A 43 15.25 -24.23 -7.71
C LEU A 43 15.76 -25.32 -6.74
N PRO A 44 16.87 -26.01 -7.09
CA PRO A 44 17.55 -26.91 -6.15
C PRO A 44 17.81 -26.21 -4.82
N THR A 45 17.64 -26.94 -3.71
CA THR A 45 17.69 -26.40 -2.34
C THR A 45 18.89 -25.49 -2.10
N GLU A 46 20.08 -25.89 -2.56
CA GLU A 46 21.31 -25.11 -2.37
C GLU A 46 21.25 -23.73 -3.04
N GLU A 47 20.75 -23.64 -4.28
CA GLU A 47 20.61 -22.38 -4.99
C GLU A 47 19.47 -21.52 -4.40
N ARG A 48 18.34 -22.14 -4.04
CA ARG A 48 17.21 -21.43 -3.41
C ARG A 48 17.60 -20.81 -2.07
N GLU A 49 18.35 -21.54 -1.24
CA GLU A 49 18.80 -21.07 0.08
C GLU A 49 19.71 -19.84 -0.04
N ARG A 50 20.47 -19.67 -1.14
CA ARG A 50 21.27 -18.45 -1.34
C ARG A 50 20.40 -17.20 -1.45
N TYR A 51 19.25 -17.27 -2.13
CA TYR A 51 18.31 -16.16 -2.22
C TYR A 51 17.60 -15.90 -0.89
N ILE A 52 17.14 -16.97 -0.22
CA ILE A 52 16.45 -16.85 1.07
C ILE A 52 17.38 -16.25 2.13
N ASN A 53 18.63 -16.74 2.22
CA ASN A 53 19.58 -16.26 3.23
C ASN A 53 19.99 -14.81 2.96
N GLY A 54 20.15 -14.40 1.71
CA GLY A 54 20.38 -12.99 1.36
C GLY A 54 19.17 -12.10 1.71
N ALA A 55 17.94 -12.57 1.56
CA ALA A 55 16.75 -11.82 1.99
C ALA A 55 16.62 -11.74 3.52
N LYS A 56 17.08 -12.76 4.27
CA LYS A 56 17.04 -12.79 5.74
C LYS A 56 17.97 -11.78 6.41
N THR A 57 18.90 -11.17 5.69
CA THR A 57 19.78 -10.14 6.26
C THR A 57 19.17 -8.74 6.22
N LEU A 58 18.01 -8.60 5.59
CA LEU A 58 17.16 -7.43 5.74
C LEU A 58 16.76 -7.26 7.20
N GLN A 59 17.10 -6.12 7.76
CA GLN A 59 16.72 -5.70 9.11
C GLN A 59 15.48 -4.81 9.09
N ARG A 60 15.17 -4.17 7.96
CA ARG A 60 14.03 -3.27 7.82
C ARG A 60 13.47 -3.32 6.40
N VAL A 61 12.15 -3.48 6.30
CA VAL A 61 11.41 -3.39 5.04
C VAL A 61 10.29 -2.38 5.22
N TYR A 62 10.36 -1.30 4.46
CA TYR A 62 9.38 -0.23 4.42
C TYR A 62 8.53 -0.35 3.16
N THR A 63 7.22 -0.20 3.34
CA THR A 63 6.29 -0.06 2.23
C THR A 63 5.45 1.20 2.38
N SER A 64 5.18 1.88 1.27
CA SER A 64 4.34 3.08 1.23
C SER A 64 3.74 3.31 -0.15
N GLY A 65 2.78 4.21 -0.24
CA GLY A 65 2.18 4.68 -1.49
C GLY A 65 0.89 3.95 -1.91
N SER A 66 0.59 2.78 -1.33
CA SER A 66 -0.73 2.13 -1.41
C SER A 66 -0.90 1.13 -0.28
N MET A 67 -2.08 0.53 -0.18
CA MET A 67 -2.34 -0.57 0.75
C MET A 67 -1.52 -1.82 0.35
N LEU A 68 -0.93 -2.50 1.33
CA LEU A 68 -0.22 -3.76 1.13
C LEU A 68 -1.21 -4.94 1.24
N ASN A 69 -1.23 -5.81 0.23
CA ASN A 69 -2.05 -7.02 0.26
C ASN A 69 -1.57 -7.99 1.36
N PRO A 70 -2.49 -8.60 2.15
CA PRO A 70 -2.14 -9.54 3.22
C PRO A 70 -1.25 -10.72 2.80
N SER A 71 -1.47 -11.30 1.62
CA SER A 71 -0.69 -12.44 1.11
C SER A 71 0.78 -12.07 0.85
N THR A 72 1.00 -10.90 0.24
CA THR A 72 2.35 -10.38 -0.03
C THR A 72 3.05 -10.07 1.28
N ARG A 73 2.34 -9.49 2.26
CA ARG A 73 2.90 -9.25 3.58
C ARG A 73 3.34 -10.55 4.25
N GLN A 74 2.45 -11.55 4.29
CA GLN A 74 2.73 -12.83 4.95
C GLN A 74 3.92 -13.54 4.32
N PHE A 75 4.01 -13.54 3.00
CA PHE A 75 5.15 -14.11 2.28
C PHE A 75 6.48 -13.49 2.74
N PHE A 76 6.58 -12.16 2.72
CA PHE A 76 7.81 -11.47 3.13
C PHE A 76 8.09 -11.57 4.63
N ALA A 77 7.05 -11.56 5.46
CA ALA A 77 7.20 -11.77 6.90
C ALA A 77 7.77 -13.16 7.20
N ASN A 78 7.31 -14.19 6.49
CA ASN A 78 7.83 -15.56 6.61
C ASN A 78 9.26 -15.68 6.06
N LEU A 79 9.54 -15.02 4.93
CA LEU A 79 10.84 -15.08 4.27
C LEU A 79 11.94 -14.43 5.11
N THR A 80 11.68 -13.24 5.63
CA THR A 80 12.64 -12.41 6.37
C THR A 80 12.57 -12.63 7.88
N ASN A 81 11.56 -13.35 8.37
CA ASN A 81 11.23 -13.49 9.79
C ASN A 81 10.98 -12.13 10.50
N MET A 82 10.53 -11.12 9.74
CA MET A 82 10.31 -9.76 10.23
C MET A 82 9.01 -9.16 9.65
N PRO A 83 8.15 -8.52 10.47
CA PRO A 83 7.00 -7.79 9.95
C PRO A 83 7.42 -6.61 9.07
N ILE A 84 6.70 -6.38 7.97
CA ILE A 84 6.88 -5.20 7.12
C ILE A 84 6.30 -3.97 7.81
N THR A 85 7.07 -2.89 7.85
CA THR A 85 6.63 -1.58 8.32
C THR A 85 5.80 -0.90 7.24
N ASN A 86 4.53 -0.59 7.55
CA ASN A 86 3.69 0.21 6.68
C ASN A 86 3.87 1.68 7.02
N ALA A 87 4.15 2.51 6.02
CA ALA A 87 4.27 3.95 6.17
C ALA A 87 3.26 4.66 5.26
N TYR A 88 2.55 5.63 5.82
CA TYR A 88 1.69 6.53 5.07
C TYR A 88 2.40 7.87 4.90
N GLY A 89 2.28 8.45 3.72
CA GLY A 89 2.96 9.67 3.35
C GLY A 89 2.50 10.19 2.01
N ILE A 90 2.71 11.47 1.79
CA ILE A 90 2.38 12.18 0.55
C ILE A 90 3.54 13.07 0.14
N THR A 91 3.60 13.42 -1.14
CA THR A 91 4.66 14.25 -1.71
C THR A 91 4.76 15.62 -1.05
N GLU A 92 3.63 16.22 -0.71
CA GLU A 92 3.50 17.53 -0.09
C GLU A 92 4.01 17.56 1.36
N MET A 93 4.27 16.39 1.97
CA MET A 93 4.92 16.26 3.28
C MET A 93 6.41 15.92 3.20
N GLY A 94 6.97 15.83 1.99
CA GLY A 94 8.35 15.37 1.80
C GLY A 94 8.55 13.88 2.11
N GLY A 95 7.48 13.08 2.14
CA GLY A 95 7.53 11.65 2.42
C GLY A 95 6.58 11.23 3.55
N GLY A 96 7.12 10.49 4.52
CA GLY A 96 6.34 9.85 5.58
C GLY A 96 5.64 10.83 6.52
N ILE A 97 4.39 10.50 6.87
CA ILE A 97 3.55 11.16 7.88
C ILE A 97 3.44 10.25 9.10
N THR A 98 3.04 8.99 8.89
CA THR A 98 2.92 7.98 9.94
C THR A 98 3.67 6.72 9.55
N ALA A 99 4.04 5.91 10.54
CA ALA A 99 4.54 4.56 10.31
C ALA A 99 4.08 3.63 11.42
N THR A 100 3.76 2.39 11.06
CA THR A 100 3.47 1.35 12.05
C THR A 100 4.74 1.04 12.86
N PRO A 101 4.65 0.84 14.18
CA PRO A 101 5.79 0.38 14.97
C PRO A 101 6.47 -0.86 14.38
N ALA A 102 7.78 -0.98 14.59
CA ALA A 102 8.50 -2.17 14.16
C ALA A 102 7.95 -3.39 14.92
N GLY A 103 7.57 -4.44 14.18
CA GLY A 103 7.03 -5.66 14.78
C GLY A 103 5.52 -5.68 14.98
N SER A 104 4.78 -4.62 14.59
CA SER A 104 3.31 -4.59 14.73
C SER A 104 2.63 -5.73 13.98
N ILE A 105 1.58 -6.27 14.61
CA ILE A 105 0.64 -7.18 13.95
C ILE A 105 -0.07 -6.41 12.83
N PHE A 106 -0.44 -7.11 11.76
CA PHE A 106 -1.21 -6.52 10.69
C PHE A 106 -2.63 -6.25 11.16
N GLU A 107 -3.05 -5.01 10.99
CA GLU A 107 -4.45 -4.62 11.09
C GLU A 107 -4.80 -3.86 9.81
N GLU A 108 -5.99 -4.14 9.28
CA GLU A 108 -6.47 -3.53 8.06
C GLU A 108 -6.59 -2.01 8.24
N GLY A 109 -6.15 -1.25 7.23
CA GLY A 109 -6.10 0.22 7.32
C GLY A 109 -5.00 0.77 8.21
N TYR A 110 -4.34 -0.02 9.07
CA TYR A 110 -3.40 0.52 10.05
C TYR A 110 -2.18 1.19 9.40
N ILE A 111 -2.06 2.50 9.61
CA ILE A 111 -0.96 3.33 9.10
C ILE A 111 -0.02 3.81 10.21
N GLY A 112 -0.27 3.40 11.45
CA GLY A 112 0.63 3.66 12.57
C GLY A 112 0.39 4.98 13.28
N THR A 113 1.46 5.49 13.88
CA THR A 113 1.46 6.73 14.66
C THR A 113 2.26 7.82 13.95
N PRO A 114 2.04 9.12 14.26
CA PRO A 114 2.78 10.21 13.65
C PRO A 114 4.30 10.10 13.86
N LEU A 115 5.07 10.36 12.80
CA LEU A 115 6.53 10.47 12.92
C LEU A 115 6.92 11.69 13.77
N PRO A 116 8.13 11.70 14.37
CA PRO A 116 8.57 12.82 15.21
C PRO A 116 8.48 14.17 14.52
N GLY A 117 7.87 15.15 15.20
CA GLY A 117 7.70 16.51 14.69
C GLY A 117 6.50 16.71 13.75
N ILE A 118 5.72 15.67 13.48
CA ILE A 118 4.50 15.74 12.68
C ILE A 118 3.28 15.86 13.60
N THR A 119 2.46 16.87 13.34
CA THR A 119 1.17 17.04 14.02
C THR A 119 0.04 16.67 13.06
N ILE A 120 -0.85 15.77 13.51
CA ILE A 120 -2.02 15.34 12.74
C ILE A 120 -3.29 15.78 13.48
N LYS A 121 -4.22 16.35 12.73
CA LYS A 121 -5.60 16.66 13.14
C LYS A 121 -6.54 15.91 12.19
N LEU A 122 -7.65 15.40 12.72
CA LEU A 122 -8.74 14.87 11.89
C LEU A 122 -9.89 15.88 11.87
N SER A 123 -10.56 16.00 10.73
CA SER A 123 -11.59 17.03 10.53
C SER A 123 -12.81 16.89 11.44
N ASP A 124 -13.11 15.67 11.91
CA ASP A 124 -14.28 15.34 12.73
C ASP A 124 -13.89 14.54 13.98
N GLY A 125 -13.19 15.20 14.91
CA GLY A 125 -12.79 14.59 16.18
C GLY A 125 -11.74 13.49 16.01
N ASP A 126 -12.18 12.23 16.04
CA ASP A 126 -11.35 11.03 15.88
C ASP A 126 -11.48 10.38 14.49
N HIS A 127 -12.18 11.01 13.55
CA HIS A 127 -12.29 10.54 12.17
C HIS A 127 -12.40 11.70 11.17
N GLY A 128 -12.28 11.40 9.88
CA GLY A 128 -12.48 12.38 8.80
C GLY A 128 -11.22 12.67 8.00
N GLU A 129 -11.18 13.84 7.34
CA GLU A 129 -10.03 14.24 6.54
C GLU A 129 -8.79 14.40 7.41
N VAL A 130 -7.66 13.90 6.91
CA VAL A 130 -6.36 14.01 7.55
C VAL A 130 -5.78 15.39 7.24
N LEU A 131 -5.56 16.18 8.29
CA LEU A 131 -4.90 17.47 8.24
C LEU A 131 -3.53 17.36 8.92
N VAL A 132 -2.48 17.78 8.24
CA VAL A 132 -1.10 17.57 8.71
C VAL A 132 -0.30 18.86 8.73
N LYS A 133 0.47 19.06 9.79
CA LYS A 133 1.42 20.16 9.93
C LYS A 133 2.78 19.61 10.32
N SER A 134 3.81 19.97 9.57
CA SER A 134 5.18 19.49 9.77
C SER A 134 6.19 20.55 9.33
N PRO A 135 7.38 20.61 9.94
CA PRO A 135 8.49 21.42 9.45
C PRO A 135 8.95 21.06 8.03
N ASN A 136 8.67 19.82 7.56
CA ASN A 136 9.11 19.30 6.26
C ASN A 136 8.08 19.45 5.14
N MET A 137 6.93 20.09 5.41
CA MET A 137 5.90 20.28 4.40
C MET A 137 6.42 21.16 3.24
N PHE A 138 5.92 20.88 2.03
CA PHE A 138 6.17 21.74 0.88
C PHE A 138 5.70 23.18 1.14
N ILE A 139 6.26 24.13 0.40
CA ILE A 139 5.96 25.55 0.59
C ILE A 139 4.70 25.96 -0.19
N ARG A 140 4.57 25.48 -1.43
CA ARG A 140 3.49 25.83 -2.36
C ARG A 140 3.51 24.97 -3.61
N TYR A 141 2.40 24.96 -4.33
CA TYR A 141 2.36 24.53 -5.71
C TYR A 141 2.97 25.61 -6.61
N VAL A 142 3.88 25.20 -7.50
CA VAL A 142 4.56 26.13 -8.41
C VAL A 142 3.54 26.64 -9.44
N ASN A 143 3.44 27.97 -9.55
CA ASN A 143 2.51 28.67 -10.45
C ASN A 143 1.02 28.44 -10.19
N ASP A 144 0.65 27.95 -8.99
CA ASP A 144 -0.75 27.77 -8.60
C ASP A 144 -1.00 28.29 -7.18
N GLU A 145 -1.17 29.61 -7.08
CA GLU A 145 -1.41 30.28 -5.80
C GLU A 145 -2.82 29.98 -5.24
N ALA A 146 -3.79 29.73 -6.13
CA ALA A 146 -5.14 29.37 -5.74
C ALA A 146 -5.17 27.99 -5.08
N ALA A 147 -4.61 26.96 -5.74
CA ALA A 147 -4.51 25.63 -5.16
C ALA A 147 -3.69 25.65 -3.87
N THR A 148 -2.61 26.42 -3.82
CA THR A 148 -1.80 26.57 -2.60
C THR A 148 -2.65 27.13 -1.45
N ARG A 149 -3.41 28.21 -1.66
CA ARG A 149 -4.26 28.79 -0.61
C ARG A 149 -5.35 27.82 -0.15
N THR A 150 -5.97 27.09 -1.07
CA THR A 150 -7.05 26.14 -0.75
C THR A 150 -6.55 24.90 -0.01
N ALA A 151 -5.31 24.48 -0.27
CA ALA A 151 -4.70 23.30 0.32
C ALA A 151 -4.42 23.41 1.83
N PHE A 152 -4.35 24.63 2.37
CA PHE A 152 -4.18 24.84 3.81
C PHE A 152 -5.50 25.27 4.47
N ASP A 153 -5.63 24.97 5.77
CA ASP A 153 -6.63 25.59 6.64
C ASP A 153 -6.11 26.89 7.28
N ASP A 154 -6.96 27.57 8.03
CA ASP A 154 -6.64 28.85 8.68
C ASP A 154 -5.57 28.71 9.78
N GLU A 155 -5.33 27.48 10.27
CA GLU A 155 -4.30 27.15 11.27
C GLU A 155 -2.97 26.74 10.61
N GLY A 156 -2.91 26.68 9.29
CA GLY A 156 -1.75 26.29 8.50
C GLY A 156 -1.50 24.78 8.46
N PHE A 157 -2.52 23.95 8.67
CA PHE A 157 -2.47 22.53 8.37
C PHE A 157 -2.78 22.28 6.90
N TYR A 158 -2.05 21.35 6.31
CA TYR A 158 -2.28 20.89 4.95
C TYR A 158 -3.41 19.84 4.91
N LYS A 159 -4.37 20.01 4.01
CA LYS A 159 -5.48 19.07 3.74
C LYS A 159 -5.00 17.99 2.78
N THR A 160 -4.86 16.75 3.24
CA THR A 160 -4.28 15.68 2.42
C THR A 160 -5.22 15.15 1.35
N GLY A 161 -6.52 15.38 1.50
CA GLY A 161 -7.56 14.71 0.70
C GLY A 161 -7.66 13.20 1.02
N ASP A 162 -7.02 12.74 2.09
CA ASP A 162 -7.14 11.37 2.62
C ASP A 162 -8.05 11.39 3.85
N ARG A 163 -8.77 10.28 4.07
CA ARG A 163 -9.62 10.06 5.24
C ARG A 163 -9.00 8.99 6.12
N ALA A 164 -9.08 9.20 7.42
CA ALA A 164 -8.65 8.24 8.43
C ALA A 164 -9.54 8.30 9.67
N HIS A 165 -9.41 7.30 10.52
CA HIS A 165 -9.88 7.33 11.89
C HIS A 165 -8.75 7.01 12.87
N ARG A 166 -8.92 7.41 14.12
CA ARG A 166 -7.94 7.28 15.19
C ARG A 166 -8.49 6.46 16.35
N VAL A 167 -7.74 5.46 16.79
CA VAL A 167 -8.01 4.67 17.99
C VAL A 167 -6.85 4.86 18.96
N GLY A 168 -7.06 5.63 20.02
CA GLY A 168 -5.96 6.03 20.92
C GLY A 168 -4.94 6.92 20.20
N ASP A 169 -3.71 6.43 20.07
CA ASP A 169 -2.63 7.11 19.35
C ASP A 169 -2.45 6.57 17.91
N ASP A 170 -3.17 5.50 17.56
CA ASP A 170 -3.04 4.77 16.31
C ASP A 170 -4.01 5.30 15.24
N TYR A 171 -3.52 5.45 14.02
CA TYR A 171 -4.30 5.92 12.87
C TYR A 171 -4.53 4.80 11.85
N TYR A 172 -5.72 4.83 11.25
CA TYR A 172 -6.20 3.86 10.28
C TYR A 172 -6.74 4.57 9.05
N PHE A 173 -6.29 4.19 7.86
CA PHE A 173 -6.63 4.78 6.59
C PHE A 173 -7.97 4.26 6.05
N ASP A 174 -8.86 5.18 5.68
CA ASP A 174 -10.23 4.90 5.23
C ASP A 174 -10.45 5.23 3.74
N GLY A 175 -9.43 5.71 3.02
CA GLY A 175 -9.52 6.10 1.61
C GLY A 175 -9.31 7.58 1.35
N ARG A 176 -9.80 8.05 0.19
CA ARG A 176 -9.66 9.45 -0.27
C ARG A 176 -10.95 10.21 -0.09
N VAL A 177 -10.90 11.43 0.44
CA VAL A 177 -12.06 12.33 0.64
C VAL A 177 -12.90 12.48 -0.64
N SER A 178 -12.25 12.60 -1.80
CA SER A 178 -12.92 12.76 -3.09
C SER A 178 -13.50 11.48 -3.69
N TYR A 179 -13.14 10.29 -3.17
CA TYR A 179 -13.48 8.99 -3.77
C TYR A 179 -13.95 7.96 -2.73
N ILE A 180 -14.65 8.40 -1.69
CA ILE A 180 -15.02 7.46 -0.63
C ILE A 180 -16.18 6.57 -1.07
N TRP A 181 -17.16 7.10 -1.80
CA TRP A 181 -18.46 6.44 -1.93
C TRP A 181 -18.97 6.38 -3.38
N ILE A 182 -19.52 5.23 -3.74
CA ILE A 182 -20.44 5.09 -4.87
C ILE A 182 -21.85 5.07 -4.28
N ARG A 183 -22.72 5.97 -4.75
CA ARG A 183 -24.14 5.96 -4.39
C ARG A 183 -24.92 5.17 -5.44
N PHE A 184 -25.59 4.12 -4.99
CA PHE A 184 -26.53 3.33 -5.79
C PHE A 184 -27.90 3.41 -5.10
N HIS A 185 -28.80 4.23 -5.64
CA HIS A 185 -30.05 4.64 -5.00
C HIS A 185 -29.82 5.15 -3.56
N GLU A 186 -30.52 4.60 -2.56
CA GLU A 186 -30.36 4.92 -1.15
C GLU A 186 -29.09 4.34 -0.50
N TYR A 187 -28.38 3.44 -1.19
CA TYR A 187 -27.18 2.79 -0.66
C TYR A 187 -25.92 3.59 -0.97
N THR A 188 -25.01 3.62 -0.01
CA THR A 188 -23.72 4.29 -0.12
C THR A 188 -22.64 3.25 0.18
N THR A 189 -21.82 2.93 -0.81
CA THR A 189 -20.83 1.85 -0.70
C THR A 189 -19.41 2.39 -0.74
N PRO A 190 -18.55 2.07 0.24
CA PRO A 190 -17.15 2.46 0.21
C PRO A 190 -16.39 1.77 -0.92
N ILE A 191 -15.65 2.54 -1.73
CA ILE A 191 -14.83 1.98 -2.82
C ILE A 191 -13.74 1.06 -2.27
N VAL A 192 -13.03 1.53 -1.24
CA VAL A 192 -11.91 0.80 -0.63
C VAL A 192 -12.35 -0.53 -0.04
N GLU A 193 -13.49 -0.58 0.65
CA GLU A 193 -14.04 -1.83 1.19
C GLU A 193 -14.34 -2.84 0.07
N LEU A 194 -14.93 -2.39 -1.05
CA LEU A 194 -15.18 -3.26 -2.19
C LEU A 194 -13.88 -3.77 -2.83
N GLU A 195 -12.88 -2.91 -3.00
CA GLU A 195 -11.56 -3.33 -3.53
C GLU A 195 -10.93 -4.40 -2.61
N LEU A 196 -10.98 -4.19 -1.30
CA LEU A 196 -10.45 -5.16 -0.32
C LEU A 196 -11.19 -6.49 -0.39
N ARG A 197 -12.54 -6.48 -0.43
CA ARG A 197 -13.36 -7.70 -0.60
C ARG A 197 -13.12 -8.42 -1.91
N LEU A 198 -12.86 -7.69 -3.00
CA LEU A 198 -12.46 -8.30 -4.27
C LEU A 198 -11.07 -8.94 -4.15
N MET A 199 -10.16 -8.32 -3.42
CA MET A 199 -8.82 -8.86 -3.17
C MET A 199 -8.80 -10.09 -2.25
N ASP A 200 -9.88 -10.36 -1.50
CA ASP A 200 -10.07 -11.63 -0.78
C ASP A 200 -10.36 -12.82 -1.72
N LEU A 201 -10.76 -12.57 -2.98
CA LEU A 201 -11.09 -13.64 -3.93
C LEU A 201 -9.80 -14.29 -4.46
N PRO A 202 -9.62 -15.62 -4.29
CA PRO A 202 -8.35 -16.29 -4.54
C PRO A 202 -7.95 -16.33 -6.02
N TYR A 203 -8.88 -16.05 -6.94
CA TYR A 203 -8.62 -16.03 -8.38
C TYR A 203 -8.31 -14.62 -8.91
N LEU A 204 -8.32 -13.58 -8.06
CA LEU A 204 -7.92 -12.22 -8.41
C LEU A 204 -6.51 -11.90 -7.91
N SER A 205 -5.75 -11.16 -8.72
CA SER A 205 -4.41 -10.65 -8.39
C SER A 205 -4.39 -9.14 -8.18
N GLU A 206 -5.33 -8.41 -8.79
CA GLU A 206 -5.57 -6.98 -8.59
C GLU A 206 -7.05 -6.68 -8.81
N ALA A 207 -7.59 -5.71 -8.08
CA ALA A 207 -8.93 -5.19 -8.27
C ALA A 207 -8.94 -3.68 -8.01
N HIS A 208 -9.61 -2.95 -8.89
CA HIS A 208 -9.85 -1.52 -8.75
C HIS A 208 -11.32 -1.21 -8.99
N VAL A 209 -11.94 -0.51 -8.06
CA VAL A 209 -13.36 -0.15 -8.13
C VAL A 209 -13.49 1.29 -8.58
N LEU A 210 -14.37 1.51 -9.55
CA LEU A 210 -14.58 2.79 -10.18
C LEU A 210 -16.07 3.16 -10.13
N PRO A 211 -16.40 4.43 -9.83
CA PRO A 211 -17.75 4.94 -10.04
C PRO A 211 -18.03 5.03 -11.55
N VAL A 212 -19.15 4.47 -11.97
CA VAL A 212 -19.73 4.72 -13.29
C VAL A 212 -20.93 5.63 -13.11
N LEU A 213 -20.92 6.78 -13.78
CA LEU A 213 -22.04 7.71 -13.77
C LEU A 213 -23.27 7.05 -14.38
N ASP A 214 -24.36 7.04 -13.62
CA ASP A 214 -25.66 6.57 -14.05
C ASP A 214 -26.75 7.51 -13.53
N HIS A 215 -27.60 7.99 -14.44
CA HIS A 215 -28.55 9.06 -14.14
C HIS A 215 -29.81 8.57 -13.41
N GLU A 216 -30.10 7.27 -13.43
CA GLU A 216 -31.28 6.70 -12.76
C GLU A 216 -30.96 6.23 -11.33
N THR A 217 -29.76 5.71 -11.12
CA THR A 217 -29.31 5.11 -9.86
C THR A 217 -28.37 6.03 -9.05
N GLY A 218 -27.92 7.14 -9.64
CA GLY A 218 -26.95 8.07 -9.04
C GLY A 218 -25.48 7.65 -9.22
N GLY A 219 -25.23 6.35 -9.44
CA GLY A 219 -23.90 5.79 -9.64
C GLY A 219 -23.91 4.25 -9.61
N LEU A 220 -23.21 3.64 -10.54
CA LEU A 220 -22.96 2.19 -10.60
C LEU A 220 -21.54 1.87 -10.14
N VAL A 221 -21.38 0.65 -9.62
CA VAL A 221 -20.07 0.09 -9.27
C VAL A 221 -19.53 -0.67 -10.48
N ALA A 222 -18.37 -0.27 -11.00
CA ALA A 222 -17.59 -1.09 -11.91
C ALA A 222 -16.30 -1.54 -11.24
N ALA A 223 -15.81 -2.73 -11.60
CA ALA A 223 -14.53 -3.24 -11.14
C ALA A 223 -13.64 -3.62 -12.33
N LEU A 224 -12.44 -3.05 -12.38
CA LEU A 224 -11.36 -3.53 -13.23
C LEU A 224 -10.58 -4.57 -12.43
N VAL A 225 -10.54 -5.81 -12.92
CA VAL A 225 -9.91 -6.93 -12.22
C VAL A 225 -8.84 -7.59 -13.07
N ARG A 226 -7.77 -8.05 -12.41
CA ARG A 226 -6.75 -8.91 -13.00
C ARG A 226 -6.88 -10.30 -12.39
N LEU A 227 -6.95 -11.33 -13.23
CA LEU A 227 -6.96 -12.71 -12.78
C LEU A 227 -5.56 -13.13 -12.28
N GLN A 228 -5.50 -14.07 -11.34
CA GLN A 228 -4.25 -14.78 -11.05
C GLN A 228 -3.85 -15.63 -12.27
N LYS A 229 -2.55 -15.72 -12.56
CA LYS A 229 -2.06 -16.70 -13.53
C LYS A 229 -2.30 -18.09 -12.95
N GLN A 230 -3.06 -18.93 -13.65
CA GLN A 230 -3.17 -20.33 -13.28
C GLN A 230 -1.80 -21.00 -13.45
N THR A 231 -1.22 -21.47 -12.35
CA THR A 231 -0.17 -22.49 -12.41
C THR A 231 -0.84 -23.77 -12.87
N VAL A 232 -0.77 -24.05 -14.18
CA VAL A 232 -1.11 -25.37 -14.69
C VAL A 232 -0.06 -26.31 -14.13
N ASN A 233 -0.39 -27.09 -13.10
CA ASN A 233 0.38 -28.26 -12.75
C ASN A 233 0.31 -29.19 -13.97
N PRO A 234 1.42 -29.51 -14.65
CA PRO A 234 1.42 -30.60 -15.61
C PRO A 234 1.22 -31.88 -14.80
N ILE A 235 -0.04 -32.31 -14.66
CA ILE A 235 -0.34 -33.65 -14.18
C ILE A 235 0.17 -34.59 -15.26
N PHE A 236 1.29 -35.26 -14.96
CA PHE A 236 1.74 -36.43 -15.71
C PHE A 236 0.59 -37.42 -15.85
N GLY A 237 0.41 -37.91 -17.07
CA GLY A 237 -0.54 -38.97 -17.40
C GLY A 237 -0.37 -39.40 -18.84
N ASP A 238 0.84 -39.84 -19.21
CA ASP A 238 0.99 -40.79 -20.31
C ASP A 238 0.28 -42.10 -19.90
N ILE A 239 -0.73 -42.49 -20.67
CA ILE A 239 -1.15 -43.88 -20.87
C ILE A 239 -1.34 -44.07 -22.37
#